data_AF-A0A2V7TX52-F1
#
_entry.id   AF-A0A2V7TX52-F1
#
_cell.length_a   1.000
_cell.length_b   1.000
_cell.length_c   1.000
_cell.angle_alpha   90.00
_cell.angle_beta   90.00
_cell.angle_gamma   90.00
#
_symmetry.space_group_name_H-M   'P 1'
#
loop_
_entity.id
_entity.type
_entity.pdbx_description
1 polymer ?
#
loop_
_entity_poly.entity_id
_entity_poly.type
_entity_poly.pdbx_seq_one_letter_code
_entity_poly.pdbx_strand_id
1 'polypeptide(L)'
;MKIGRNDPCPCGSGKKYKKCCLREGSGSGAAPPDPQQEREYLRETAFAALLRFADRPQFRDARDAAFCLFMGDGMDDLGEGEEPIDEDVHLKFSFFYLFDLRLPDGRTVAETFLQRARWQVGARERALIERFGAARLRLYEVEEVRVDEGLRLRDLWSDREVWVVERAGTHQLTRWDLLAARVAPDEDGTLRVEGGIYLLPSRLKRRLLDALRAEAERVRREGLALDEDRLFRDAAPLVHRFWLDHVVHRTLPTVVTAEGDLMEFGKVIFDVIDRDALVAALTRHRQIVAEDDDRWTWVEEAEDGFTRSLGHMRLEGDRLVLEVTSRARAERGRRLLGEAAPGALRHRSSRYEGVRKAIERRAGAKLDESPADPGVDPEEAAALILEYKQRHYRTWPDQPLPALDGRTPRQAARSRTLRPRLVDLLKEMENRETRAARPASPAYDFGWIWQELGLERPAPPRPPHRPEPTAGGG
;
A
#
# COMPACT_ATOMS: atom_id res chain seq x y z
N MET A 1 -48.14 -11.30 -6.69
CA MET A 1 -47.16 -10.19 -6.57
C MET A 1 -46.23 -10.53 -5.42
N LYS A 2 -44.93 -10.77 -5.64
CA LYS A 2 -43.95 -11.01 -4.56
C LYS A 2 -43.36 -9.66 -4.17
N ILE A 3 -43.51 -9.26 -2.91
CA ILE A 3 -42.94 -8.01 -2.40
C ILE A 3 -41.42 -8.13 -2.25
N GLY A 4 -40.68 -7.15 -2.77
CA GLY A 4 -39.22 -7.09 -2.68
C GLY A 4 -38.75 -6.77 -1.26
N ARG A 5 -37.61 -7.34 -0.86
CA ARG A 5 -37.06 -7.23 0.51
C ARG A 5 -36.81 -5.77 0.95
N ASN A 6 -36.54 -4.87 0.00
CA ASN A 6 -36.28 -3.45 0.26
C ASN A 6 -37.50 -2.55 0.00
N ASP A 7 -38.63 -3.12 -0.44
CA ASP A 7 -39.84 -2.36 -0.76
C ASP A 7 -40.51 -1.81 0.51
N PRO A 8 -41.36 -0.78 0.40
CA PRO A 8 -42.17 -0.30 1.51
C PRO A 8 -43.03 -1.43 2.09
N CYS A 9 -43.01 -1.58 3.42
CA CYS A 9 -43.73 -2.64 4.10
C CYS A 9 -45.26 -2.45 3.93
N PRO A 10 -46.01 -3.51 3.54
CA PRO A 10 -47.42 -3.39 3.19
C PRO A 10 -48.33 -3.23 4.43
N CYS A 11 -47.77 -3.35 5.63
CA CYS A 11 -48.49 -3.11 6.89
C CYS A 11 -48.70 -1.61 7.20
N GLY A 12 -48.28 -0.70 6.31
CA GLY A 12 -48.46 0.74 6.49
C GLY A 12 -47.48 1.42 7.45
N SER A 13 -46.41 0.74 7.88
CA SER A 13 -45.46 1.29 8.88
C SER A 13 -44.47 2.33 8.33
N GLY A 14 -44.42 2.54 7.01
CA GLY A 14 -43.44 3.40 6.35
C GLY A 14 -42.00 2.89 6.34
N LYS A 15 -41.71 1.72 6.93
CA LYS A 15 -40.38 1.09 6.96
C LYS A 15 -40.19 0.15 5.76
N LYS A 16 -38.93 -0.16 5.39
CA LYS A 16 -38.60 -1.22 4.41
C LYS A 16 -39.06 -2.59 4.94
N TYR A 17 -39.60 -3.46 4.07
CA TYR A 17 -40.18 -4.75 4.43
C TYR A 17 -39.25 -5.63 5.29
N LYS A 18 -37.95 -5.69 4.96
CA LYS A 18 -36.94 -6.42 5.76
C LYS A 18 -36.73 -5.94 7.20
N LYS A 19 -37.05 -4.67 7.49
CA LYS A 19 -36.88 -4.05 8.82
C LYS A 19 -38.20 -4.00 9.60
N CYS A 20 -39.26 -4.64 9.11
CA CYS A 20 -40.59 -4.64 9.72
C CYS A 20 -41.17 -6.07 9.72
N CYS A 21 -42.24 -6.34 8.98
CA CYS A 21 -42.98 -7.61 9.06
C CYS A 21 -42.16 -8.86 8.70
N LEU A 22 -41.07 -8.75 7.94
CA LEU A 22 -40.19 -9.90 7.69
C LEU A 22 -39.45 -10.36 8.96
N ARG A 23 -39.18 -9.42 9.88
CA ARG A 23 -38.52 -9.66 11.16
C ARG A 23 -39.49 -10.09 12.26
N GLU A 24 -40.74 -9.61 12.20
CA GLU A 24 -41.81 -10.01 13.14
C GLU A 24 -42.43 -11.36 12.77
N GLY A 25 -42.52 -11.69 11.48
CA GLY A 25 -42.97 -13.01 11.01
C GLY A 25 -41.97 -14.15 11.25
N SER A 26 -40.78 -13.84 11.78
CA SER A 26 -39.73 -14.80 12.16
C SER A 26 -39.65 -14.99 13.69
N GLY A 27 -40.81 -15.02 14.35
CA GLY A 27 -40.92 -15.41 15.75
C GLY A 27 -40.90 -16.93 15.94
N SER A 28 -39.69 -17.49 16.09
CA SER A 28 -39.28 -18.73 16.80
C SER A 28 -38.22 -19.51 16.00
N GLY A 29 -36.98 -19.51 16.51
CA GLY A 29 -35.90 -20.38 16.01
C GLY A 29 -34.84 -19.74 15.10
N ALA A 30 -34.68 -18.41 15.08
CA ALA A 30 -33.44 -17.84 14.56
C ALA A 30 -32.31 -18.17 15.54
N ALA A 31 -31.27 -18.88 15.07
CA ALA A 31 -30.03 -19.04 15.82
C ALA A 31 -29.57 -17.66 16.34
N PRO A 32 -29.03 -17.56 17.57
CA PRO A 32 -28.48 -16.30 18.06
C PRO A 32 -27.55 -15.72 16.99
N PRO A 33 -27.60 -14.39 16.73
CA PRO A 33 -26.70 -13.78 15.76
C PRO A 33 -25.27 -14.20 16.08
N ASP A 34 -24.51 -14.54 15.04
CA ASP A 34 -23.09 -14.85 15.17
C ASP A 34 -22.44 -13.77 16.05
N PRO A 35 -21.74 -14.13 17.16
CA PRO A 35 -21.05 -13.16 18.00
C PRO A 35 -20.20 -12.18 17.22
N GLN A 36 -19.64 -12.58 16.06
CA GLN A 36 -18.91 -11.66 15.18
C GLN A 36 -19.84 -10.58 14.58
N GLN A 37 -20.99 -10.96 14.05
CA GLN A 37 -21.95 -10.03 13.47
C GLN A 37 -22.52 -9.07 14.52
N GLU A 38 -22.74 -9.53 15.75
CA GLU A 38 -23.17 -8.65 16.84
C GLU A 38 -22.12 -7.60 17.19
N ARG A 39 -20.83 -7.99 17.21
CA ARG A 39 -19.71 -7.08 17.43
C ARG A 39 -19.57 -6.04 16.31
N GLU A 40 -19.65 -6.48 15.05
CA GLU A 40 -19.61 -5.59 13.89
C GLU A 40 -20.75 -4.58 13.93
N TYR A 41 -21.97 -5.03 14.25
CA TYR A 41 -23.12 -4.15 14.41
C TYR A 41 -22.94 -3.13 15.55
N LEU A 42 -22.45 -3.56 16.71
CA LEU A 42 -22.17 -2.66 17.83
C LEU A 42 -21.15 -1.58 17.47
N ARG A 43 -20.11 -1.95 16.71
CA ARG A 43 -19.09 -1.03 16.19
C ARG A 43 -19.69 -0.02 15.22
N GLU A 44 -20.48 -0.50 14.27
CA GLU A 44 -21.15 0.34 13.28
C GLU A 44 -22.08 1.36 13.98
N THR A 45 -22.92 0.92 14.94
CA THR A 45 -23.86 1.82 15.62
C THR A 45 -23.17 2.84 16.51
N ALA A 46 -22.13 2.43 17.25
CA ALA A 46 -21.33 3.32 18.09
C ALA A 46 -20.62 4.38 17.26
N PHE A 47 -19.95 3.97 16.18
CA PHE A 47 -19.22 4.87 15.29
C PHE A 47 -20.16 5.83 14.55
N ALA A 48 -21.28 5.33 14.03
CA ALA A 48 -22.29 6.17 13.37
C ALA A 48 -22.92 7.19 14.33
N ALA A 49 -23.08 6.86 15.61
CA ALA A 49 -23.56 7.81 16.61
C ALA A 49 -22.56 8.95 16.87
N LEU A 50 -21.27 8.63 16.93
CA LEU A 50 -20.20 9.63 17.03
C LEU A 50 -20.13 10.53 15.80
N LEU A 51 -20.18 9.97 14.59
CA LEU A 51 -20.15 10.76 13.35
C LEU A 51 -21.34 11.73 13.28
N ARG A 52 -22.57 11.26 13.53
CA ARG A 52 -23.76 12.14 13.60
C ARG A 52 -23.62 13.25 14.65
N PHE A 53 -22.89 12.98 15.73
CA PHE A 53 -22.61 14.00 16.72
C PHE A 53 -21.57 15.02 16.23
N ALA A 54 -20.51 14.53 15.60
CA ALA A 54 -19.41 15.32 15.07
C ALA A 54 -19.80 16.17 13.85
N ASP A 55 -20.89 15.83 13.16
CA ASP A 55 -21.46 16.60 12.03
C ASP A 55 -22.29 17.82 12.45
N ARG A 56 -22.46 18.06 13.75
CA ARG A 56 -23.23 19.22 14.21
C ARG A 56 -22.48 20.53 13.96
N PRO A 57 -23.19 21.65 13.70
CA PRO A 57 -22.57 22.91 13.26
C PRO A 57 -21.44 23.42 14.15
N GLN A 58 -21.50 23.20 15.47
CA GLN A 58 -20.46 23.68 16.39
C GLN A 58 -19.08 23.03 16.20
N PHE A 59 -18.98 21.94 15.43
CA PHE A 59 -17.70 21.29 15.14
C PHE A 59 -17.20 21.52 13.72
N ARG A 60 -17.91 22.30 12.90
CA ARG A 60 -17.55 22.52 11.49
C ARG A 60 -16.11 23.00 11.35
N ASP A 61 -15.77 24.10 12.02
CA ASP A 61 -14.44 24.70 11.94
C ASP A 61 -13.35 23.75 12.47
N ALA A 62 -13.66 22.97 13.52
CA ALA A 62 -12.74 21.98 14.06
C ALA A 62 -12.51 20.82 13.08
N ARG A 63 -13.55 20.36 12.39
CA ARG A 63 -13.47 19.31 11.36
C ARG A 63 -12.68 19.80 10.15
N ASP A 64 -12.91 21.03 9.70
CA ASP A 64 -12.20 21.61 8.56
C ASP A 64 -10.71 21.79 8.90
N ALA A 65 -10.40 22.29 10.10
CA ALA A 65 -9.02 22.35 10.60
C ALA A 65 -8.40 20.96 10.75
N ALA A 66 -9.15 19.97 11.25
CA ALA A 66 -8.71 18.59 11.33
C ALA A 66 -8.30 18.05 9.95
N PHE A 67 -9.12 18.33 8.94
CA PHE A 67 -8.90 17.85 7.58
C PHE A 67 -7.63 18.47 7.00
N CYS A 68 -7.42 19.78 7.16
CA CYS A 68 -6.19 20.45 6.75
C CYS A 68 -4.95 19.88 7.47
N LEU A 69 -5.03 19.65 8.79
CA LEU A 69 -3.93 19.07 9.56
C LEU A 69 -3.62 17.63 9.13
N PHE A 70 -4.67 16.85 8.88
CA PHE A 70 -4.56 15.46 8.44
C PHE A 70 -3.92 15.38 7.05
N MET A 71 -4.51 16.05 6.05
CA MET A 71 -4.02 16.03 4.66
C MET A 71 -2.66 16.71 4.48
N GLY A 72 -2.39 17.77 5.26
CA GLY A 72 -1.12 18.47 5.19
C GLY A 72 -0.84 19.13 3.84
N ASP A 73 0.41 19.07 3.41
CA ASP A 73 0.89 19.64 2.13
C ASP A 73 0.31 18.90 0.91
N GLY A 74 -0.29 17.71 1.12
CA GLY A 74 -0.97 16.93 0.09
C GLY A 74 -2.31 17.51 -0.38
N MET A 75 -2.72 18.67 0.15
CA MET A 75 -3.90 19.41 -0.36
C MET A 75 -3.70 19.88 -1.80
N ASP A 76 -2.46 20.20 -2.21
CA ASP A 76 -2.16 20.67 -3.58
C ASP A 76 -2.20 19.55 -4.62
N ASP A 77 -2.07 18.28 -4.18
CA ASP A 77 -2.11 17.09 -5.03
C ASP A 77 -3.54 16.56 -5.26
N LEU A 78 -4.53 17.03 -4.49
CA LEU A 78 -5.94 16.82 -4.77
C LEU A 78 -6.31 17.71 -5.96
N GLY A 79 -6.04 17.23 -7.17
CA GLY A 79 -6.35 17.96 -8.41
C GLY A 79 -7.80 18.46 -8.42
N GLU A 80 -8.06 19.50 -9.22
CA GLU A 80 -9.40 20.07 -9.42
C GLU A 80 -10.38 19.00 -9.96
N GLY A 81 -10.97 18.21 -9.07
CA GLY A 81 -11.84 17.10 -9.40
C GLY A 81 -12.48 16.50 -8.15
N GLU A 82 -13.79 16.25 -8.22
CA GLU A 82 -14.61 15.61 -7.18
C GLU A 82 -14.35 14.09 -7.08
N GLU A 83 -13.10 13.62 -7.13
CA GLU A 83 -12.85 12.20 -6.88
C GLU A 83 -13.14 11.89 -5.39
N PRO A 84 -13.99 10.89 -5.10
CA PRO A 84 -14.29 10.53 -3.73
C PRO A 84 -13.02 10.13 -2.99
N ILE A 85 -12.82 10.69 -1.80
CA ILE A 85 -11.75 10.28 -0.90
C ILE A 85 -11.88 8.77 -0.66
N ASP A 86 -10.76 8.05 -0.82
CA ASP A 86 -10.66 6.62 -0.57
C ASP A 86 -11.23 6.25 0.82
N GLU A 87 -11.99 5.15 0.90
CA GLU A 87 -12.70 4.75 2.13
C GLU A 87 -11.74 4.49 3.31
N ASP A 88 -10.53 3.97 3.04
CA ASP A 88 -9.51 3.75 4.05
C ASP A 88 -8.94 5.08 4.55
N VAL A 89 -8.72 6.06 3.65
CA VAL A 89 -8.36 7.44 4.05
C VAL A 89 -9.46 8.06 4.91
N HIS A 90 -10.73 7.88 4.54
CA HIS A 90 -11.87 8.43 5.27
C HIS A 90 -12.03 7.83 6.67
N LEU A 91 -11.85 6.51 6.82
CA LEU A 91 -11.88 5.82 8.11
C LEU A 91 -10.77 6.34 9.04
N LYS A 92 -9.55 6.48 8.50
CA LYS A 92 -8.37 6.95 9.21
C LYS A 92 -8.51 8.41 9.66
N PHE A 93 -9.00 9.27 8.77
CA PHE A 93 -9.34 10.66 9.11
C PHE A 93 -10.40 10.71 10.22
N SER A 94 -11.45 9.89 10.12
CA SER A 94 -12.52 9.86 11.11
C SER A 94 -12.01 9.45 12.49
N PHE A 95 -11.11 8.45 12.58
CA PHE A 95 -10.47 8.10 13.85
C PHE A 95 -9.59 9.22 14.41
N PHE A 96 -8.77 9.84 13.55
CA PHE A 96 -7.96 10.99 13.92
C PHE A 96 -8.79 12.14 14.51
N TYR A 97 -9.83 12.54 13.80
CA TYR A 97 -10.71 13.64 14.18
C TYR A 97 -11.52 13.33 15.46
N LEU A 98 -12.03 12.10 15.60
CA LEU A 98 -12.88 11.74 16.72
C LEU A 98 -12.10 11.48 18.02
N PHE A 99 -10.90 10.90 17.93
CA PHE A 99 -10.18 10.33 19.09
C PHE A 99 -8.82 10.95 19.38
N ASP A 100 -8.16 11.62 18.43
CA ASP A 100 -6.81 12.16 18.64
C ASP A 100 -6.77 13.69 18.63
N LEU A 101 -7.59 14.34 17.80
CA LEU A 101 -7.63 15.80 17.73
C LEU A 101 -8.19 16.40 19.02
N ARG A 102 -7.40 17.29 19.64
CA ARG A 102 -7.77 18.08 20.81
C ARG A 102 -8.45 19.37 20.35
N LEU A 103 -9.69 19.57 20.78
CA LEU A 103 -10.44 20.80 20.61
C LEU A 103 -9.85 21.92 21.50
N PRO A 104 -10.24 23.20 21.31
CA PRO A 104 -9.71 24.31 22.11
C PRO A 104 -9.88 24.17 23.64
N ASP A 105 -10.85 23.38 24.08
CA ASP A 105 -11.10 23.07 25.50
C ASP A 105 -10.26 21.90 26.03
N GLY A 106 -9.35 21.36 25.22
CA GLY A 106 -8.47 20.23 25.54
C GLY A 106 -9.11 18.85 25.42
N ARG A 107 -10.39 18.74 25.05
CA ARG A 107 -11.09 17.46 24.88
C ARG A 107 -11.11 17.00 23.43
N THR A 108 -11.33 15.72 23.21
CA THR A 108 -11.67 15.20 21.88
C THR A 108 -13.17 15.27 21.62
N VAL A 109 -13.59 15.06 20.37
CA VAL A 109 -15.02 14.95 20.03
C VAL A 109 -15.65 13.77 20.78
N ALA A 110 -14.96 12.63 20.85
CA ALA A 110 -15.43 11.47 21.61
C ALA A 110 -15.55 11.75 23.12
N GLU A 111 -14.58 12.42 23.73
CA GLU A 111 -14.67 12.81 25.15
C GLU A 111 -15.84 13.76 25.40
N THR A 112 -16.06 14.72 24.50
CA THR A 112 -17.21 15.64 24.55
C THR A 112 -18.55 14.91 24.42
N PHE A 113 -18.60 13.87 23.59
CA PHE A 113 -19.78 13.00 23.45
C PHE A 113 -20.08 12.25 24.76
N LEU A 114 -19.04 11.68 25.39
CA LEU A 114 -19.15 10.84 26.58
C LEU A 114 -19.59 11.60 27.84
N GLN A 115 -19.38 12.91 27.92
CA GLN A 115 -19.75 13.73 29.08
C GLN A 115 -21.24 14.09 29.19
N ARG A 116 -22.05 13.78 28.17
CA ARG A 116 -23.46 14.20 28.14
C ARG A 116 -24.36 13.37 29.02
N ALA A 117 -25.10 13.99 29.95
CA ALA A 117 -26.06 13.27 30.81
C ALA A 117 -27.14 12.43 30.09
N ARG A 118 -27.42 12.69 28.80
CA ARG A 118 -28.35 11.89 27.98
C ARG A 118 -27.65 11.44 26.69
N TRP A 119 -27.19 10.20 26.69
CA TRP A 119 -26.59 9.56 25.52
C TRP A 119 -27.67 9.03 24.57
N GLN A 120 -27.38 9.05 23.28
CA GLN A 120 -28.20 8.39 22.24
C GLN A 120 -27.73 6.95 21.96
N VAL A 121 -26.90 6.40 22.84
CA VAL A 121 -26.28 5.07 22.73
C VAL A 121 -26.43 4.33 24.06
N GLY A 122 -26.43 3.00 24.02
CA GLY A 122 -26.46 2.14 25.20
C GLY A 122 -25.11 2.01 25.90
N ALA A 123 -25.08 1.26 27.00
CA ALA A 123 -23.89 1.08 27.83
C ALA A 123 -22.74 0.38 27.07
N ARG A 124 -23.05 -0.60 26.21
CA ARG A 124 -22.04 -1.32 25.42
C ARG A 124 -21.40 -0.45 24.35
N GLU A 125 -22.19 0.35 23.62
CA GLU A 125 -21.64 1.33 22.67
C GLU A 125 -20.79 2.37 23.38
N ARG A 126 -21.22 2.87 24.55
CA ARG A 126 -20.44 3.81 25.36
C ARG A 126 -19.09 3.21 25.75
N ALA A 127 -19.08 1.99 26.29
CA ALA A 127 -17.85 1.30 26.67
C ALA A 127 -16.94 1.08 25.46
N LEU A 128 -17.50 0.77 24.29
CA LEU A 128 -16.72 0.64 23.06
C LEU A 128 -16.08 1.97 22.62
N ILE A 129 -16.80 3.09 22.72
CA ILE A 129 -16.27 4.43 22.43
C ILE A 129 -15.13 4.79 23.40
N GLU A 130 -15.29 4.47 24.69
CA GLU A 130 -14.23 4.64 25.69
C GLU A 130 -12.98 3.80 25.34
N ARG A 131 -13.16 2.55 24.87
CA ARG A 131 -12.04 1.71 24.39
C ARG A 131 -11.35 2.31 23.16
N PHE A 132 -12.09 2.81 22.17
CA PHE A 132 -11.50 3.48 21.01
C PHE A 132 -10.67 4.70 21.43
N GLY A 133 -11.17 5.50 22.37
CA GLY A 133 -10.46 6.66 22.92
C GLY A 133 -9.24 6.31 23.77
N ALA A 134 -9.15 5.10 24.31
CA ALA A 134 -7.97 4.61 25.03
C ALA A 134 -6.93 3.97 24.11
N ALA A 135 -7.33 3.49 22.94
CA ALA A 135 -6.45 2.77 22.02
C ALA A 135 -5.45 3.73 21.33
N ARG A 136 -4.16 3.44 21.47
CA ARG A 136 -3.07 4.28 20.93
C ARG A 136 -2.52 3.72 19.63
N LEU A 137 -2.24 4.61 18.68
CA LEU A 137 -1.62 4.24 17.41
C LEU A 137 -0.14 3.95 17.67
N ARG A 138 0.24 2.67 17.60
CA ARG A 138 1.62 2.20 17.86
C ARG A 138 2.19 1.53 16.61
N LEU A 139 3.51 1.43 16.54
CA LEU A 139 4.23 0.77 15.44
C LEU A 139 4.53 -0.69 15.79
N TYR A 140 4.25 -1.55 14.82
CA TYR A 140 4.45 -2.99 14.94
C TYR A 140 5.18 -3.54 13.71
N GLU A 141 5.96 -4.59 13.93
CA GLU A 141 6.45 -5.47 12.87
C GLU A 141 5.67 -6.79 12.92
N VAL A 142 5.20 -7.24 11.76
CA VAL A 142 4.50 -8.53 11.62
C VAL A 142 5.51 -9.66 11.65
N GLU A 143 5.47 -10.51 12.67
CA GLU A 143 6.36 -11.66 12.77
C GLU A 143 5.75 -12.95 12.18
N GLU A 144 4.41 -13.04 12.21
CA GLU A 144 3.63 -14.17 11.71
C GLU A 144 2.25 -13.69 11.22
N VAL A 145 1.78 -14.29 10.12
CA VAL A 145 0.41 -14.15 9.62
C VAL A 145 -0.21 -15.54 9.56
N ARG A 146 -1.37 -15.72 10.19
CA ARG A 146 -2.22 -16.89 10.00
C ARG A 146 -3.51 -16.48 9.35
N VAL A 147 -3.72 -16.96 8.12
CA VAL A 147 -4.87 -16.64 7.29
C VAL A 147 -6.16 -16.94 8.06
N ASP A 148 -7.07 -15.96 8.09
CA ASP A 148 -8.37 -16.00 8.77
C ASP A 148 -8.33 -16.20 10.31
N GLU A 149 -7.15 -16.17 10.93
CA GLU A 149 -6.99 -16.31 12.39
C GLU A 149 -6.48 -15.04 13.04
N GLY A 150 -5.33 -14.54 12.60
CA GLY A 150 -4.70 -13.39 13.24
C GLY A 150 -3.25 -13.16 12.88
N LEU A 151 -2.67 -12.23 13.62
CA LEU A 151 -1.33 -11.70 13.40
C LEU A 151 -0.55 -11.79 14.71
N ARG A 152 0.71 -12.20 14.60
CA ARG A 152 1.68 -12.02 15.69
C ARG A 152 2.49 -10.77 15.41
N LEU A 153 2.35 -9.79 16.28
CA LEU A 153 2.92 -8.47 16.13
C LEU A 153 3.96 -8.23 17.22
N ARG A 154 5.09 -7.64 16.85
CA ARG A 154 6.07 -7.10 17.80
C ARG A 154 5.93 -5.59 17.87
N ASP A 155 5.57 -5.07 19.03
CA ASP A 155 5.60 -3.63 19.30
C ASP A 155 7.05 -3.14 19.24
N LEU A 156 7.34 -2.26 18.28
CA LEU A 156 8.70 -1.80 18.02
C LEU A 156 9.22 -0.79 19.05
N TRP A 157 8.36 -0.30 19.93
CA TRP A 157 8.73 0.58 21.04
C TRP A 157 8.98 -0.19 22.33
N SER A 158 8.02 -1.04 22.73
CA SER A 158 8.07 -1.77 24.00
C SER A 158 8.77 -3.13 23.92
N ASP A 159 9.10 -3.58 22.71
CA ASP A 159 9.66 -4.89 22.40
C ASP A 159 8.77 -6.07 22.82
N ARG A 160 7.47 -5.82 23.03
CA ARG A 160 6.49 -6.84 23.42
C ARG A 160 5.86 -7.50 22.21
N GLU A 161 5.69 -8.81 22.32
CA GLU A 161 4.94 -9.60 21.36
C GLU A 161 3.45 -9.64 21.76
N VAL A 162 2.56 -9.49 20.78
CA VAL A 162 1.11 -9.59 20.97
C VAL A 162 0.49 -10.43 19.85
N TRP A 163 -0.52 -11.24 20.21
CA TRP A 163 -1.38 -11.92 19.26
C TRP A 163 -2.66 -11.11 19.07
N VAL A 164 -2.97 -10.77 17.82
CA VAL A 164 -4.15 -9.97 17.46
C VAL A 164 -5.06 -10.81 16.57
N VAL A 165 -6.33 -10.93 16.95
CA VAL A 165 -7.32 -11.60 16.11
C VAL A 165 -7.74 -10.65 14.99
N GLU A 166 -7.41 -11.06 13.77
CA GLU A 166 -7.67 -10.32 12.54
C GLU A 166 -7.91 -11.32 11.41
N ARG A 167 -8.85 -11.04 10.51
CA ARG A 167 -9.23 -11.96 9.42
C ARG A 167 -8.96 -11.34 8.06
N ALA A 168 -9.64 -10.22 7.76
CA ALA A 168 -9.54 -9.57 6.45
C ALA A 168 -8.10 -9.11 6.16
N GLY A 169 -7.42 -8.55 7.15
CA GLY A 169 -6.03 -8.09 7.00
C GLY A 169 -5.04 -9.21 6.69
N THR A 170 -5.32 -10.46 7.11
CA THR A 170 -4.40 -11.60 6.92
C THR A 170 -4.23 -12.03 5.47
N HIS A 171 -5.13 -11.61 4.58
CA HIS A 171 -5.04 -11.86 3.13
C HIS A 171 -4.17 -10.83 2.39
N GLN A 172 -3.81 -9.73 3.04
CA GLN A 172 -3.01 -8.64 2.45
C GLN A 172 -1.67 -8.43 3.13
N LEU A 173 -1.58 -8.82 4.41
CA LEU A 173 -0.38 -8.69 5.22
C LEU A 173 0.54 -9.90 5.02
N THR A 174 1.83 -9.64 5.11
CA THR A 174 2.86 -10.66 5.10
C THR A 174 3.90 -10.41 6.18
N ARG A 175 4.74 -11.41 6.38
CA ARG A 175 5.82 -11.36 7.35
C ARG A 175 6.75 -10.17 7.05
N TRP A 176 7.21 -9.53 8.13
CA TRP A 176 8.05 -8.33 8.12
C TRP A 176 7.40 -7.06 7.60
N ASP A 177 6.08 -7.06 7.44
CA ASP A 177 5.36 -5.81 7.24
C ASP A 177 5.54 -4.89 8.45
N LEU A 178 5.79 -3.63 8.14
CA LEU A 178 5.71 -2.55 9.11
C LEU A 178 4.29 -2.01 9.08
N LEU A 179 3.62 -2.00 10.22
CA LEU A 179 2.31 -1.39 10.34
C LEU A 179 2.22 -0.47 11.54
N ALA A 180 1.37 0.55 11.44
CA ALA A 180 0.83 1.21 12.62
C ALA A 180 -0.62 0.79 12.81
N ALA A 181 -1.00 0.51 14.05
CA ALA A 181 -2.35 0.09 14.39
C ALA A 181 -2.69 0.50 15.83
N ARG A 182 -3.98 0.61 16.11
CA ARG A 182 -4.47 0.69 17.50
C ARG A 182 -4.84 -0.72 17.92
N VAL A 183 -4.11 -1.28 18.85
CA VAL A 183 -4.39 -2.63 19.38
C VAL A 183 -5.04 -2.47 20.75
N ALA A 184 -6.24 -2.99 20.91
CA ALA A 184 -7.01 -2.91 22.15
C ALA A 184 -7.74 -4.22 22.45
N PRO A 185 -7.94 -4.57 23.74
CA PRO A 185 -8.75 -5.71 24.12
C PRO A 185 -10.23 -5.45 23.84
N ASP A 186 -10.94 -6.48 23.37
CA ASP A 186 -12.40 -6.49 23.26
C ASP A 186 -13.06 -6.88 24.61
N GLU A 187 -14.39 -7.00 24.64
CA GLU A 187 -15.16 -7.39 25.84
C GLU A 187 -14.69 -8.72 26.47
N ASP A 188 -14.18 -9.65 25.64
CA ASP A 188 -13.66 -10.96 26.07
C ASP A 188 -12.14 -10.96 26.36
N GLY A 189 -11.48 -9.80 26.30
CA GLY A 189 -10.04 -9.65 26.51
C GLY A 189 -9.18 -9.94 25.27
N THR A 190 -9.77 -10.40 24.17
CA THR A 190 -9.04 -10.67 22.92
C THR A 190 -8.54 -9.37 22.31
N LEU A 191 -7.25 -9.30 21.95
CA LEU A 191 -6.68 -8.13 21.28
C LEU A 191 -7.12 -8.05 19.82
N ARG A 192 -7.55 -6.86 19.39
CA ARG A 192 -8.01 -6.57 18.02
C ARG A 192 -7.47 -5.23 17.52
N VAL A 193 -7.48 -5.05 16.20
CA VAL A 193 -7.15 -3.77 15.57
C VAL A 193 -8.36 -2.85 15.58
N GLU A 194 -8.12 -1.58 15.91
CA GLU A 194 -9.09 -0.48 15.87
C GLU A 194 -8.67 0.62 14.90
N GLY A 195 -9.64 1.21 14.21
CA GLY A 195 -9.39 2.36 13.34
C GLY A 195 -8.54 2.11 12.10
N GLY A 196 -8.47 0.85 11.66
CA GLY A 196 -7.76 0.43 10.45
C GLY A 196 -6.26 0.19 10.66
N ILE A 197 -5.65 -0.44 9.65
CA ILE A 197 -4.22 -0.75 9.60
C ILE A 197 -3.51 0.26 8.71
N TYR A 198 -2.46 0.89 9.22
CA TYR A 198 -1.56 1.75 8.47
C TYR A 198 -0.39 0.90 7.99
N LEU A 199 -0.58 0.21 6.88
CA LEU A 199 0.51 -0.54 6.26
C LEU A 199 1.53 0.44 5.67
N LEU A 200 2.78 0.33 6.13
CA LEU A 200 3.88 1.23 5.79
C LEU A 200 5.00 0.44 5.10
N PRO A 201 5.74 1.05 4.15
CA PRO A 201 6.93 0.40 3.60
C PRO A 201 7.95 0.06 4.70
N SER A 202 8.39 -1.20 4.79
CA SER A 202 9.28 -1.66 5.88
C SER A 202 10.61 -0.88 5.97
N ARG A 203 11.09 -0.32 4.85
CA ARG A 203 12.24 0.59 4.81
C ARG A 203 12.10 1.84 5.69
N LEU A 204 10.89 2.24 6.05
CA LEU A 204 10.62 3.42 6.89
C LEU A 204 10.79 3.14 8.38
N LYS A 205 10.92 1.88 8.80
CA LYS A 205 10.98 1.45 10.20
C LYS A 205 11.92 2.33 11.04
N ARG A 206 13.16 2.51 10.59
CA ARG A 206 14.15 3.30 11.33
C ARG A 206 13.79 4.79 11.38
N ARG A 207 13.41 5.39 10.24
CA ARG A 207 13.03 6.81 10.18
C ARG A 207 11.84 7.11 11.10
N LEU A 208 10.85 6.22 11.14
CA LEU A 208 9.68 6.34 12.00
C LEU A 208 10.04 6.21 13.50
N LEU A 209 10.85 5.21 13.86
CA LEU A 209 11.30 5.04 15.24
C LEU A 209 12.16 6.22 15.71
N ASP A 210 13.05 6.73 14.85
CA ASP A 210 13.87 7.91 15.16
C ASP A 210 12.99 9.15 15.37
N ALA A 211 11.95 9.33 14.55
CA ALA A 211 11.00 10.43 14.72
C ALA A 211 10.19 10.31 16.03
N LEU A 212 9.73 9.10 16.39
CA LEU A 212 9.07 8.86 17.68
C LEU A 212 10.01 9.08 18.87
N ARG A 213 11.29 8.68 18.75
CA ARG A 213 12.31 8.94 19.79
C ARG A 213 12.55 10.43 19.96
N ALA A 214 12.64 11.18 18.87
CA ALA A 214 12.77 12.63 18.91
C ALA A 214 11.57 13.29 19.61
N GLU A 215 10.36 12.79 19.36
CA GLU A 215 9.15 13.25 20.04
C GLU A 215 9.16 12.92 21.55
N ALA A 216 9.59 11.71 21.92
CA ALA A 216 9.80 11.35 23.32
C ALA A 216 10.81 12.26 24.01
N GLU A 217 11.92 12.62 23.36
CA GLU A 217 12.89 13.58 23.90
C GLU A 217 12.33 15.00 24.00
N ARG A 218 11.42 15.41 23.10
CA ARG A 218 10.71 16.68 23.22
C ARG A 218 9.85 16.71 24.49
N VAL A 219 9.04 15.69 24.72
CA VAL A 219 8.19 15.55 25.92
C VAL A 219 9.04 15.59 27.19
N ARG A 220 10.19 14.89 27.23
CA ARG A 220 11.10 14.93 28.38
C ARG A 220 11.69 16.32 28.64
N ARG A 221 12.08 17.04 27.58
CA ARG A 221 12.63 18.41 27.71
C ARG A 221 11.64 19.41 28.26
N GLU A 222 10.35 19.17 28.08
CA GLU A 222 9.26 19.98 28.66
C GLU A 222 9.04 19.73 30.16
N GLY A 223 9.89 18.90 30.81
CA GLY A 223 9.83 18.61 32.24
C GLY A 223 8.69 17.67 32.63
N LEU A 224 8.08 17.01 31.64
CA LEU A 224 6.97 16.09 31.83
C LEU A 224 7.52 14.67 32.01
N ALA A 225 6.92 13.91 32.93
CA ALA A 225 7.21 12.48 33.02
C ALA A 225 6.89 11.81 31.68
N LEU A 226 7.77 10.90 31.22
CA LEU A 226 7.52 10.13 30.00
C LEU A 226 6.40 9.12 30.27
N ASP A 227 5.17 9.56 30.08
CA ASP A 227 3.99 8.71 30.00
C ASP A 227 3.84 8.22 28.56
N GLU A 228 4.02 6.91 28.34
CA GLU A 228 3.86 6.30 27.01
C GLU A 228 2.46 6.56 26.44
N ASP A 229 1.43 6.60 27.28
CA ASP A 229 0.06 6.85 26.82
C ASP A 229 -0.05 8.23 26.19
N ARG A 230 0.55 9.25 26.84
CA ARG A 230 0.64 10.60 26.29
C ARG A 230 1.50 10.67 25.04
N LEU A 231 2.68 10.03 25.03
CA LEU A 231 3.56 10.02 23.85
C LEU A 231 2.81 9.53 22.60
N PHE A 232 2.17 8.36 22.68
CA PHE A 232 1.48 7.79 21.52
C PHE A 232 0.14 8.45 21.20
N ARG A 233 -0.43 9.18 22.15
CA ARG A 233 -1.57 10.07 21.88
C ARG A 233 -1.12 11.27 21.05
N ASP A 234 -0.03 11.92 21.43
CA ASP A 234 0.49 13.13 20.78
C ASP A 234 1.23 12.80 19.46
N ALA A 235 1.75 11.57 19.31
CA ALA A 235 2.47 11.12 18.12
C ALA A 235 1.59 10.55 16.99
N ALA A 236 0.27 10.38 17.19
CA ALA A 236 -0.62 9.89 16.13
C ALA A 236 -0.56 10.72 14.82
N PRO A 237 -0.55 12.08 14.85
CA PRO A 237 -0.39 12.91 13.66
C PRO A 237 0.89 12.63 12.86
N LEU A 238 2.00 12.34 13.56
CA LEU A 238 3.28 12.00 12.93
C LEU A 238 3.13 10.71 12.09
N VAL A 239 2.53 9.67 12.67
CA VAL A 239 2.34 8.39 11.98
C VAL A 239 1.39 8.54 10.78
N HIS A 240 0.31 9.32 10.93
CA HIS A 240 -0.61 9.63 9.83
C HIS A 240 0.12 10.33 8.68
N ARG A 241 0.95 11.33 8.97
CA ARG A 241 1.71 12.05 7.94
C ARG A 241 2.65 11.12 7.17
N PHE A 242 3.40 10.27 7.87
CA PHE A 242 4.25 9.28 7.20
C PHE A 242 3.48 8.35 6.27
N TRP A 243 2.30 7.90 6.70
CA TRP A 243 1.44 7.05 5.88
C TRP A 243 0.92 7.80 4.65
N LEU A 244 0.43 9.02 4.80
CA LEU A 244 -0.01 9.85 3.68
C LEU A 244 1.12 10.08 2.67
N ASP A 245 2.27 10.58 3.12
CA ASP A 245 3.39 10.94 2.24
C ASP A 245 3.97 9.75 1.45
N HIS A 246 3.97 8.56 2.06
CA HIS A 246 4.67 7.39 1.49
C HIS A 246 3.74 6.32 0.92
N VAL A 247 2.43 6.37 1.21
CA VAL A 247 1.45 5.36 0.78
C VAL A 247 0.38 5.97 -0.10
N VAL A 248 -0.16 7.12 0.28
CA VAL A 248 -1.24 7.81 -0.44
C VAL A 248 -0.67 8.73 -1.51
N HIS A 249 0.14 9.72 -1.13
CA HIS A 249 0.72 10.73 -2.02
C HIS A 249 1.98 10.26 -2.74
N ARG A 250 2.17 8.93 -2.94
CA ARG A 250 3.41 8.31 -3.43
C ARG A 250 4.17 9.24 -4.38
N THR A 251 5.18 9.94 -3.85
CA THR A 251 6.01 10.81 -4.66
C THR A 251 6.82 9.91 -5.58
N LEU A 252 6.31 9.72 -6.80
CA LEU A 252 7.01 8.95 -7.81
C LEU A 252 8.31 9.69 -8.12
N PRO A 253 9.46 9.01 -8.13
CA PRO A 253 10.71 9.65 -8.50
C PRO A 253 10.56 10.24 -9.91
N THR A 254 11.19 11.39 -10.15
CA THR A 254 11.33 11.91 -11.50
C THR A 254 12.15 10.92 -12.30
N VAL A 255 11.50 10.19 -13.22
CA VAL A 255 12.17 9.23 -14.08
C VAL A 255 12.71 9.98 -15.29
N VAL A 256 14.01 9.83 -15.53
CA VAL A 256 14.69 10.34 -16.73
C VAL A 256 15.17 9.18 -17.59
N THR A 257 15.28 9.39 -18.90
CA THR A 257 15.98 8.46 -19.78
C THR A 257 17.48 8.49 -19.46
N ALA A 258 18.27 7.52 -19.95
CA ALA A 258 19.72 7.55 -19.72
C ALA A 258 20.44 8.73 -20.41
N GLU A 259 19.78 9.43 -21.35
CA GLU A 259 20.26 10.72 -21.90
C GLU A 259 19.92 11.93 -21.00
N GLY A 260 19.18 11.72 -19.91
CA GLY A 260 18.76 12.77 -18.98
C GLY A 260 17.44 13.47 -19.35
N ASP A 261 16.76 13.06 -20.42
CA ASP A 261 15.45 13.61 -20.77
C ASP A 261 14.39 13.16 -19.77
N LEU A 262 13.41 14.01 -19.45
CA LEU A 262 12.23 13.59 -18.70
C LEU A 262 11.52 12.44 -19.46
N MET A 263 11.27 11.33 -18.77
CA MET A 263 10.61 10.19 -19.37
C MET A 263 9.13 10.49 -19.62
N GLU A 264 8.70 10.38 -20.88
CA GLU A 264 7.31 10.50 -21.34
C GLU A 264 7.05 9.45 -22.42
N PHE A 265 5.96 8.71 -22.32
CA PHE A 265 5.56 7.78 -23.38
C PHE A 265 4.98 8.57 -24.56
N GLY A 266 5.74 8.64 -25.65
CA GLY A 266 5.37 9.30 -26.89
C GLY A 266 4.89 8.29 -27.92
N LYS A 267 3.73 8.56 -28.53
CA LYS A 267 3.28 7.88 -29.76
C LYS A 267 3.21 8.88 -30.89
N VAL A 268 4.02 8.68 -31.92
CA VAL A 268 4.01 9.47 -33.16
C VAL A 268 3.37 8.63 -34.25
N ILE A 269 2.28 9.13 -34.82
CA ILE A 269 1.48 8.41 -35.81
C ILE A 269 1.68 9.08 -37.17
N PHE A 270 1.93 8.26 -38.18
CA PHE A 270 2.07 8.66 -39.58
C PHE A 270 1.02 7.95 -40.42
N ASP A 271 0.44 8.64 -41.40
CA ASP A 271 -0.27 8.00 -42.51
C ASP A 271 0.79 7.48 -43.51
N VAL A 272 0.63 6.24 -43.97
CA VAL A 272 1.52 5.60 -44.95
C VAL A 272 1.00 5.90 -46.34
N ILE A 273 1.82 6.61 -47.13
CA ILE A 273 1.51 7.00 -48.51
C ILE A 273 2.02 5.95 -49.49
N ASP A 274 3.20 5.39 -49.22
CA ASP A 274 3.82 4.33 -50.01
C ASP A 274 4.41 3.28 -49.08
N ARG A 275 3.73 2.13 -48.97
CA ARG A 275 4.11 1.04 -48.06
C ARG A 275 5.42 0.38 -48.51
N ASP A 276 5.57 0.13 -49.80
CA ASP A 276 6.71 -0.62 -50.32
C ASP A 276 7.99 0.22 -50.20
N ALA A 277 7.90 1.53 -50.52
CA ALA A 277 9.00 2.46 -50.30
C ALA A 277 9.37 2.59 -48.82
N LEU A 278 8.37 2.62 -47.93
CA LEU A 278 8.59 2.67 -46.48
C LEU A 278 9.33 1.43 -45.97
N VAL A 279 8.82 0.23 -46.25
CA VAL A 279 9.42 -1.02 -45.77
C VAL A 279 10.83 -1.17 -46.33
N ALA A 280 11.05 -0.88 -47.61
CA ALA A 280 12.38 -0.91 -48.21
C ALA A 280 13.36 0.08 -47.55
N ALA A 281 12.88 1.27 -47.17
CA ALA A 281 13.68 2.28 -46.48
C ALA A 281 14.05 1.86 -45.05
N LEU A 282 13.09 1.37 -44.25
CA LEU A 282 13.32 0.92 -42.88
C LEU A 282 14.30 -0.26 -42.83
N THR A 283 14.12 -1.25 -43.71
CA THR A 283 14.97 -2.44 -43.79
C THR A 283 16.43 -2.12 -44.16
N ARG A 284 16.68 -1.04 -44.91
CA ARG A 284 18.04 -0.61 -45.29
C ARG A 284 18.69 0.33 -44.29
N HIS A 285 17.95 0.81 -43.30
CA HIS A 285 18.43 1.86 -42.41
C HIS A 285 19.30 1.28 -41.28
N ARG A 286 20.56 1.72 -41.18
CA ARG A 286 21.55 1.17 -40.23
C ARG A 286 21.16 1.20 -38.75
N GLN A 287 20.30 2.14 -38.36
CA GLN A 287 19.83 2.28 -36.97
C GLN A 287 18.47 1.60 -36.74
N ILE A 288 17.91 0.90 -37.72
CA ILE A 288 16.59 0.28 -37.61
C ILE A 288 16.78 -1.22 -37.83
N VAL A 289 16.43 -1.99 -36.81
CA VAL A 289 16.53 -3.45 -36.83
C VAL A 289 15.12 -3.99 -37.01
N ALA A 290 14.89 -4.79 -38.04
CA ALA A 290 13.61 -5.48 -38.22
C ALA A 290 13.48 -6.59 -37.17
N GLU A 291 12.34 -6.64 -36.50
CA GLU A 291 11.95 -7.74 -35.62
C GLU A 291 11.10 -8.75 -36.40
N ASP A 292 10.08 -8.23 -37.10
CA ASP A 292 9.15 -8.96 -37.96
C ASP A 292 8.81 -8.12 -39.21
N ASP A 293 7.96 -8.63 -40.11
CA ASP A 293 7.54 -7.95 -41.35
C ASP A 293 6.89 -6.57 -41.15
N ASP A 294 6.27 -6.35 -39.99
CA ASP A 294 5.54 -5.12 -39.65
C ASP A 294 6.09 -4.44 -38.37
N ARG A 295 7.26 -4.86 -37.86
CA ARG A 295 7.85 -4.36 -36.61
C ARG A 295 9.34 -4.09 -36.74
N TRP A 296 9.75 -2.93 -36.23
CA TRP A 296 11.15 -2.53 -36.19
C TRP A 296 11.51 -1.86 -34.88
N THR A 297 12.77 -2.01 -34.48
CA THR A 297 13.33 -1.30 -33.32
C THR A 297 14.41 -0.32 -33.79
N TRP A 298 14.27 0.93 -33.37
CA TRP A 298 15.25 1.98 -33.59
C TRP A 298 16.30 1.92 -32.49
N VAL A 299 17.57 1.73 -32.89
CA VAL A 299 18.70 1.48 -31.99
C VAL A 299 19.83 2.51 -32.14
N GLU A 300 20.65 2.60 -31.10
CA GLU A 300 21.89 3.37 -31.06
C GLU A 300 22.95 2.57 -30.30
N GLU A 301 24.18 2.54 -30.81
CA GLU A 301 25.31 1.95 -30.09
C GLU A 301 25.74 2.92 -28.98
N ALA A 302 25.69 2.48 -27.73
CA ALA A 302 26.16 3.27 -26.60
C ALA A 302 27.69 3.15 -26.44
N GLU A 303 28.31 4.13 -25.79
CA GLU A 303 29.76 4.20 -25.56
C GLU A 303 30.31 3.02 -24.76
N ASP A 304 29.46 2.35 -23.99
CA ASP A 304 29.78 1.15 -23.19
C ASP A 304 29.68 -0.17 -23.98
N GLY A 305 29.42 -0.08 -25.29
CA GLY A 305 29.34 -1.23 -26.19
C GLY A 305 27.98 -1.95 -26.19
N PHE A 306 26.97 -1.44 -25.46
CA PHE A 306 25.62 -1.99 -25.51
C PHE A 306 24.77 -1.31 -26.58
N THR A 307 23.98 -2.10 -27.32
CA THR A 307 22.98 -1.57 -28.26
C THR A 307 21.74 -1.13 -27.49
N ARG A 308 21.41 0.15 -27.55
CA ARG A 308 20.30 0.75 -26.81
C ARG A 308 19.07 0.94 -27.69
N SER A 309 17.91 0.50 -27.21
CA SER A 309 16.62 0.83 -27.86
C SER A 309 16.24 2.29 -27.61
N LEU A 310 16.02 3.02 -28.70
CA LEU A 310 15.54 4.41 -28.71
C LEU A 310 14.02 4.50 -28.91
N GLY A 311 13.42 3.53 -29.61
CA GLY A 311 11.99 3.44 -29.83
C GLY A 311 11.60 2.22 -30.67
N HIS A 312 10.29 1.96 -30.72
CA HIS A 312 9.71 0.85 -31.46
C HIS A 312 8.77 1.38 -32.54
N MET A 313 8.79 0.74 -33.71
CA MET A 313 7.97 1.07 -34.85
C MET A 313 7.08 -0.11 -35.19
N ARG A 314 5.80 0.16 -35.42
CA ARG A 314 4.85 -0.86 -35.85
C ARG A 314 3.98 -0.35 -36.98
N LEU A 315 3.80 -1.19 -37.99
CA LEU A 315 2.83 -0.95 -39.05
C LEU A 315 1.46 -1.45 -38.60
N GLU A 316 0.45 -0.59 -38.70
CA GLU A 316 -0.93 -0.82 -38.31
C GLU A 316 -1.86 -0.43 -39.46
N GLY A 317 -2.06 -1.36 -40.40
CA GLY A 317 -2.84 -1.09 -41.62
C GLY A 317 -2.16 0.00 -42.48
N ASP A 318 -2.81 1.15 -42.63
CA ASP A 318 -2.32 2.31 -43.39
C ASP A 318 -1.52 3.30 -42.53
N ARG A 319 -1.09 2.89 -41.32
CA ARG A 319 -0.38 3.76 -40.38
C ARG A 319 0.91 3.16 -39.90
N LEU A 320 1.90 4.02 -39.70
CA LEU A 320 3.10 3.68 -38.94
C LEU A 320 3.01 4.37 -37.58
N VAL A 321 3.21 3.60 -36.51
CA VAL A 321 3.25 4.09 -35.13
C VAL A 321 4.67 3.96 -34.61
N LEU A 322 5.26 5.09 -34.22
CA LEU A 322 6.55 5.17 -33.52
C LEU A 322 6.30 5.42 -32.02
N GLU A 323 6.71 4.49 -31.19
CA GLU A 323 6.66 4.57 -29.73
C GLU A 323 8.04 4.89 -29.16
N VAL A 324 8.13 5.93 -28.33
CA VAL A 324 9.38 6.42 -27.72
C VAL A 324 9.15 6.83 -26.27
N THR A 325 10.23 7.05 -25.53
CA THR A 325 10.20 7.38 -24.09
C THR A 325 10.63 8.83 -23.77
N SER A 326 10.79 9.70 -24.76
CA SER A 326 10.94 11.14 -24.55
C SER A 326 10.48 11.95 -25.76
N ARG A 327 10.14 13.24 -25.56
CA ARG A 327 9.82 14.18 -26.67
C ARG A 327 11.01 14.40 -27.60
N ALA A 328 12.22 14.46 -27.05
CA ALA A 328 13.42 14.61 -27.85
C ALA A 328 13.61 13.42 -28.80
N ARG A 329 13.36 12.18 -28.30
CA ARG A 329 13.35 10.98 -29.15
C ARG A 329 12.24 11.00 -30.19
N ALA A 330 11.06 11.54 -29.88
CA ALA A 330 9.96 11.66 -30.85
C ALA A 330 10.32 12.58 -32.02
N GLU A 331 10.90 13.75 -31.74
CA GLU A 331 11.34 14.68 -32.78
C GLU A 331 12.51 14.11 -33.59
N ARG A 332 13.49 13.47 -32.93
CA ARG A 332 14.59 12.76 -33.61
C ARG A 332 14.07 11.66 -34.52
N GLY A 333 13.18 10.80 -34.03
CA GLY A 333 12.60 9.70 -34.81
C GLY A 333 11.72 10.19 -35.97
N ARG A 334 11.02 11.32 -35.82
CA ARG A 334 10.27 11.95 -36.92
C ARG A 334 11.20 12.42 -38.04
N ARG A 335 12.33 13.03 -37.69
CA ARG A 335 13.34 13.46 -38.68
C ARG A 335 13.97 12.24 -39.36
N LEU A 336 14.39 11.24 -38.58
CA LEU A 336 14.93 9.98 -39.06
C LEU A 336 14.01 9.34 -40.11
N LEU A 337 12.72 9.21 -39.80
CA LEU A 337 11.73 8.63 -40.72
C LEU A 337 11.52 9.47 -41.97
N GLY A 338 11.47 10.81 -41.85
CA GLY A 338 11.31 11.71 -42.98
C GLY A 338 12.50 11.70 -43.94
N GLU A 339 13.71 11.52 -43.41
CA GLU A 339 14.95 11.41 -44.19
C GLU A 339 15.13 10.02 -44.79
N ALA A 340 14.81 8.95 -44.03
CA ALA A 340 14.95 7.57 -44.49
C ALA A 340 13.93 7.21 -45.58
N ALA A 341 12.69 7.68 -45.46
CA ALA A 341 11.59 7.33 -46.35
C ALA A 341 10.88 8.60 -46.90
N PRO A 342 11.57 9.42 -47.72
CA PRO A 342 11.02 10.68 -48.20
C PRO A 342 9.78 10.46 -49.06
N GLY A 343 8.68 11.12 -48.71
CA GLY A 343 7.41 11.04 -49.44
C GLY A 343 6.55 9.79 -49.13
N ALA A 344 7.10 8.79 -48.43
CA ALA A 344 6.38 7.56 -48.08
C ALA A 344 5.50 7.71 -46.83
N LEU A 345 5.76 8.72 -46.00
CA LEU A 345 5.04 8.98 -44.75
C LEU A 345 4.54 10.42 -44.68
N ARG A 346 3.34 10.60 -44.14
CA ARG A 346 2.82 11.91 -43.71
C ARG A 346 2.55 11.91 -42.22
N HIS A 347 3.17 12.83 -41.48
CA HIS A 347 2.89 12.97 -40.04
C HIS A 347 1.42 13.31 -39.81
N ARG A 348 0.78 12.56 -38.92
CA ARG A 348 -0.65 12.72 -38.57
C ARG A 348 -0.82 13.38 -37.21
N SER A 349 -0.17 12.81 -36.18
CA SER A 349 -0.29 13.32 -34.82
C SER A 349 0.82 12.79 -33.91
N SER A 350 1.17 13.55 -32.87
CA SER A 350 2.01 13.07 -31.77
C SER A 350 1.24 13.20 -30.47
N ARG A 351 1.28 12.17 -29.63
CA ARG A 351 0.67 12.16 -28.29
C ARG A 351 1.72 11.80 -27.26
N TYR A 352 1.67 12.46 -26.11
CA TYR A 352 2.60 12.26 -25.01
C TYR A 352 1.83 12.00 -23.73
N GLU A 353 2.32 11.05 -22.95
CA GLU A 353 1.78 10.70 -21.66
C GLU A 353 2.91 10.59 -20.63
N GLY A 354 2.82 11.37 -19.54
CA GLY A 354 3.80 11.30 -18.46
C GLY A 354 3.74 9.98 -17.70
N VAL A 355 4.87 9.60 -17.09
CA VAL A 355 5.01 8.34 -16.34
C VAL A 355 3.96 8.18 -15.22
N ARG A 356 3.64 9.26 -14.49
CA ARG A 356 2.62 9.24 -13.43
C ARG A 356 1.24 8.82 -13.96
N LYS A 357 0.76 9.49 -15.01
CA LYS A 357 -0.54 9.19 -15.64
C LYS A 357 -0.59 7.79 -16.25
N ALA A 358 0.52 7.31 -16.82
CA ALA A 358 0.63 5.95 -17.34
C ALA A 358 0.60 4.89 -16.23
N ILE A 359 1.21 5.16 -15.07
CA ILE A 359 1.15 4.31 -13.87
C ILE A 359 -0.25 4.31 -13.27
N GLU A 360 -0.89 5.48 -13.13
CA GLU A 360 -2.25 5.61 -12.60
C GLU A 360 -3.28 4.84 -13.46
N ARG A 361 -3.17 4.92 -14.79
CA ARG A 361 -3.99 4.10 -15.70
C ARG A 361 -3.75 2.60 -15.52
N ARG A 362 -2.51 2.19 -15.26
CA ARG A 362 -2.13 0.78 -14.96
C ARG A 362 -2.52 0.34 -13.55
N ALA A 363 -2.69 1.25 -12.61
CA ALA A 363 -3.13 0.96 -11.24
C ALA A 363 -4.66 0.77 -11.17
N GLY A 364 -5.43 1.44 -12.03
CA GLY A 364 -6.88 1.25 -12.18
C GLY A 364 -7.27 0.05 -13.07
N ALA A 365 -6.41 -0.35 -14.00
CA ALA A 365 -6.44 -1.71 -14.52
C ALA A 365 -5.97 -2.64 -13.40
N LYS A 366 -6.58 -3.83 -13.24
CA LYS A 366 -5.83 -4.94 -12.62
C LYS A 366 -4.46 -4.96 -13.29
N LEU A 367 -3.39 -5.28 -12.56
CA LEU A 367 -2.09 -5.60 -13.15
C LEU A 367 -2.30 -6.72 -14.17
N ASP A 368 -2.74 -6.34 -15.36
CA ASP A 368 -2.83 -7.15 -16.54
C ASP A 368 -1.37 -7.41 -16.83
N GLU A 369 -1.01 -8.65 -16.55
CA GLU A 369 0.05 -9.40 -17.19
C GLU A 369 0.70 -8.56 -18.29
N SER A 370 1.97 -8.19 -18.12
CA SER A 370 2.76 -8.09 -19.35
C SER A 370 2.52 -9.42 -20.04
N PRO A 371 1.88 -9.45 -21.22
CA PRO A 371 1.58 -10.71 -21.87
C PRO A 371 2.89 -11.46 -21.87
N ALA A 372 2.89 -12.64 -21.22
CA ALA A 372 4.02 -13.54 -21.32
C ALA A 372 4.35 -13.62 -22.80
N ASP A 373 5.63 -13.41 -23.15
CA ASP A 373 6.07 -13.61 -24.52
C ASP A 373 5.57 -15.01 -24.93
N PRO A 374 4.67 -15.13 -25.92
CA PRO A 374 4.01 -16.40 -26.23
C PRO A 374 4.99 -17.54 -26.55
N GLY A 375 6.26 -17.21 -26.79
CA GLY A 375 7.34 -18.16 -27.04
C GLY A 375 8.14 -18.64 -25.82
N VAL A 376 7.89 -18.14 -24.61
CA VAL A 376 8.67 -18.55 -23.41
C VAL A 376 7.78 -19.35 -22.44
N ASP A 377 8.17 -20.59 -22.16
CA ASP A 377 7.51 -21.42 -21.15
C ASP A 377 7.62 -20.74 -19.77
N PRO A 378 6.49 -20.51 -19.05
CA PRO A 378 6.49 -19.93 -17.72
C PRO A 378 7.43 -20.63 -16.71
N GLU A 379 7.60 -21.96 -16.83
CA GLU A 379 8.51 -22.71 -15.96
C GLU A 379 9.98 -22.39 -16.27
N GLU A 380 10.34 -22.29 -17.56
CA GLU A 380 11.69 -21.92 -17.99
C GLU A 380 12.02 -20.47 -17.61
N ALA A 381 11.07 -19.54 -17.76
CA ALA A 381 11.22 -18.16 -17.32
C ALA A 381 11.45 -18.08 -15.80
N ALA A 382 10.68 -18.83 -15.01
CA ALA A 382 10.83 -18.89 -13.56
C ALA A 382 12.19 -19.46 -13.14
N ALA A 383 12.66 -20.52 -13.82
CA ALA A 383 13.97 -21.13 -13.59
C ALA A 383 15.11 -20.14 -13.89
N LEU A 384 15.04 -19.41 -15.01
CA LEU A 384 16.04 -18.40 -15.38
C LEU A 384 16.07 -17.23 -14.37
N ILE A 385 14.91 -16.76 -13.92
CA ILE A 385 14.81 -15.73 -12.88
C ILE A 385 15.44 -16.24 -11.58
N LEU A 386 15.18 -17.49 -11.20
CA LEU A 386 15.75 -18.10 -10.00
C LEU A 386 17.27 -18.22 -10.08
N GLU A 387 17.81 -18.70 -11.20
CA GLU A 387 19.25 -18.81 -11.44
C GLU A 387 19.92 -17.43 -11.38
N TYR A 388 19.32 -16.43 -12.05
CA TYR A 388 19.77 -15.04 -11.97
C TYR A 388 19.81 -14.53 -10.53
N LYS A 389 18.72 -14.71 -9.76
CA LYS A 389 18.64 -14.32 -8.34
C LYS A 389 19.70 -15.03 -7.50
N GLN A 390 19.89 -16.35 -7.70
CA GLN A 390 20.92 -17.11 -6.99
C GLN A 390 22.32 -16.54 -7.25
N ARG A 391 22.68 -16.29 -8.52
CA ARG A 391 23.97 -15.72 -8.88
C ARG A 391 24.15 -14.32 -8.31
N HIS A 392 23.11 -13.48 -8.43
CA HIS A 392 23.13 -12.11 -7.91
C HIS A 392 23.35 -12.10 -6.39
N TYR A 393 22.51 -12.82 -5.63
CA TYR A 393 22.56 -12.82 -4.17
C TYR A 393 23.77 -13.56 -3.60
N ARG A 394 24.41 -14.50 -4.32
CA ARG A 394 25.68 -15.12 -3.90
C ARG A 394 26.80 -14.11 -3.67
N THR A 395 26.83 -13.04 -4.46
CA THR A 395 27.85 -11.99 -4.33
C THR A 395 27.47 -10.91 -3.32
N TRP A 396 26.18 -10.81 -2.97
CA TRP A 396 25.65 -9.75 -2.12
C TRP A 396 26.30 -9.64 -0.73
N PRO A 397 26.64 -10.74 0.00
CA PRO A 397 27.31 -10.66 1.30
C PRO A 397 28.65 -9.90 1.31
N ASP A 398 29.29 -9.81 0.14
CA ASP A 398 30.60 -9.20 -0.07
C ASP A 398 30.51 -7.83 -0.75
N GLN A 399 29.32 -7.37 -1.13
CA GLN A 399 29.12 -6.06 -1.74
C GLN A 399 29.01 -4.96 -0.67
N PRO A 400 29.73 -3.83 -0.81
CA PRO A 400 29.57 -2.68 0.08
C PRO A 400 28.23 -1.99 -0.17
N LEU A 401 27.46 -1.75 0.90
CA LEU A 401 26.10 -1.21 0.79
C LEU A 401 26.00 0.18 1.43
N PRO A 402 25.40 1.17 0.74
CA PRO A 402 25.13 2.48 1.33
C PRO A 402 24.28 2.40 2.61
N ALA A 403 23.32 1.47 2.64
CA ALA A 403 22.48 1.21 3.82
C ALA A 403 23.25 0.72 5.05
N LEU A 404 24.52 0.34 4.89
CA LEU A 404 25.45 -0.10 5.92
C LEU A 404 26.71 0.78 5.98
N ASP A 405 26.60 2.05 5.57
CA ASP A 405 27.69 3.04 5.57
C ASP A 405 28.90 2.60 4.73
N GLY A 406 28.63 1.97 3.59
CA GLY A 406 29.64 1.45 2.67
C GLY A 406 30.32 0.16 3.13
N ARG A 407 29.89 -0.44 4.26
CA ARG A 407 30.37 -1.76 4.71
C ARG A 407 29.64 -2.89 3.98
N THR A 408 30.30 -4.05 3.92
CA THR A 408 29.65 -5.27 3.40
C THR A 408 28.76 -5.92 4.46
N PRO A 409 27.75 -6.72 4.08
CA PRO A 409 26.96 -7.51 5.02
C PRO A 409 27.81 -8.37 5.97
N ARG A 410 28.89 -9.02 5.49
CA ARG A 410 29.80 -9.80 6.35
C ARG A 410 30.48 -8.94 7.42
N GLN A 411 30.90 -7.72 7.06
CA GLN A 411 31.48 -6.77 8.01
C GLN A 411 30.43 -6.26 9.00
N ALA A 412 29.23 -5.94 8.51
CA ALA A 412 28.13 -5.45 9.33
C ALA A 412 27.63 -6.50 10.34
N ALA A 413 27.62 -7.79 9.98
CA ALA A 413 27.21 -8.88 10.88
C ALA A 413 28.09 -8.97 12.15
N ARG A 414 29.36 -8.58 12.04
CA ARG A 414 30.34 -8.54 13.15
C ARG A 414 30.30 -7.25 13.96
N SER A 415 29.58 -6.23 13.49
CA SER A 415 29.48 -4.93 14.14
C SER A 415 28.24 -4.85 15.02
N ARG A 416 28.40 -4.50 16.31
CA ARG A 416 27.25 -4.32 17.22
C ARG A 416 26.31 -3.20 16.77
N THR A 417 26.82 -2.17 16.10
CA THR A 417 26.02 -1.02 15.64
C THR A 417 25.35 -1.25 14.29
N LEU A 418 26.02 -1.99 13.38
CA LEU A 418 25.48 -2.25 12.04
C LEU A 418 24.67 -3.54 11.94
N ARG A 419 24.87 -4.51 12.85
CA ARG A 419 24.13 -5.78 12.86
C ARG A 419 22.61 -5.58 12.88
N PRO A 420 22.01 -4.69 13.69
CA PRO A 420 20.57 -4.44 13.63
C PRO A 420 20.11 -3.90 12.26
N ARG A 421 20.91 -3.00 11.64
CA ARG A 421 20.61 -2.45 10.31
C ARG A 421 20.65 -3.52 9.23
N LEU A 422 21.57 -4.47 9.34
CA LEU A 422 21.67 -5.62 8.45
C LEU A 422 20.48 -6.58 8.62
N VAL A 423 20.05 -6.84 9.86
CA VAL A 423 18.85 -7.64 10.14
C VAL A 423 17.61 -7.01 9.53
N ASP A 424 17.41 -5.71 9.70
CA ASP A 424 16.29 -4.98 9.08
C ASP A 424 16.34 -5.05 7.54
N LEU A 425 17.53 -4.98 6.94
CA LEU A 425 17.71 -5.08 5.49
C LEU A 425 17.35 -6.49 4.96
N LEU A 426 17.77 -7.55 5.65
CA LEU A 426 17.40 -8.92 5.29
C LEU A 426 15.89 -9.15 5.41
N LYS A 427 15.26 -8.61 6.46
CA LYS A 427 13.79 -8.64 6.62
C LYS A 427 13.09 -7.88 5.48
N GLU A 428 13.60 -6.72 5.08
CA GLU A 428 13.07 -5.96 3.94
C GLU A 428 13.18 -6.76 2.62
N MET A 429 14.30 -7.44 2.40
CA MET A 429 14.50 -8.30 1.22
C MET A 429 13.50 -9.46 1.20
N GLU A 430 13.33 -10.16 2.32
CA GLU A 430 12.33 -11.23 2.46
C GLU A 430 10.90 -10.72 2.25
N ASN A 431 10.56 -9.57 2.83
CA ASN A 431 9.25 -8.94 2.67
C ASN A 431 8.97 -8.63 1.19
N ARG A 432 9.93 -8.02 0.49
CA ARG A 432 9.80 -7.64 -0.92
C ARG A 432 9.63 -8.86 -1.81
N GLU A 433 10.42 -9.91 -1.60
CA GLU A 433 10.29 -11.16 -2.35
C GLU A 433 8.94 -11.84 -2.08
N THR A 434 8.48 -11.85 -0.83
CA THR A 434 7.18 -12.45 -0.50
C THR A 434 6.02 -11.68 -1.13
N ARG A 435 6.08 -10.35 -1.14
CA ARG A 435 5.09 -9.49 -1.81
C ARG A 435 5.13 -9.60 -3.34
N ALA A 436 6.29 -9.88 -3.92
CA ALA A 436 6.46 -10.06 -5.35
C ALA A 436 6.15 -11.49 -5.82
N ALA A 437 6.05 -12.45 -4.90
CA ALA A 437 5.82 -13.85 -5.19
C ALA A 437 4.50 -14.06 -5.94
N ARG A 438 4.53 -14.98 -6.89
CA ARG A 438 3.38 -15.41 -7.69
C ARG A 438 3.32 -16.94 -7.67
N PRO A 439 2.18 -17.57 -7.96
CA PRO A 439 2.09 -19.03 -8.06
C PRO A 439 3.15 -19.64 -8.98
N ALA A 440 3.43 -19.00 -10.13
CA ALA A 440 4.44 -19.43 -11.08
C ALA A 440 5.88 -18.96 -10.78
N SER A 441 6.08 -18.10 -9.77
CA SER A 441 7.40 -17.60 -9.38
C SER A 441 7.44 -17.38 -7.87
N PRO A 442 7.79 -18.42 -7.09
CA PRO A 442 7.79 -18.35 -5.63
C PRO A 442 8.86 -17.37 -5.12
N ALA A 443 8.67 -16.92 -3.88
CA ALA A 443 9.62 -16.04 -3.20
C ALA A 443 11.00 -16.70 -3.11
N TYR A 444 12.06 -15.91 -3.35
CA TYR A 444 13.43 -16.39 -3.16
C TYR A 444 13.73 -16.59 -1.66
N ASP A 445 14.29 -17.76 -1.31
CA ASP A 445 14.67 -18.04 0.08
C ASP A 445 16.04 -17.48 0.43
N PHE A 446 16.06 -16.49 1.31
CA PHE A 446 17.28 -15.88 1.85
C PHE A 446 17.85 -16.62 3.08
N GLY A 447 17.26 -17.74 3.51
CA GLY A 447 17.69 -18.47 4.71
C GLY A 447 19.19 -18.77 4.75
N TRP A 448 19.78 -19.09 3.60
CA TRP A 448 21.22 -19.34 3.49
C TRP A 448 22.07 -18.10 3.81
N ILE A 449 21.61 -16.88 3.47
CA ILE A 449 22.34 -15.64 3.76
C ILE A 449 22.39 -15.39 5.27
N TRP A 450 21.29 -15.63 5.98
CA TRP A 450 21.25 -15.53 7.44
C TRP A 450 22.29 -16.46 8.09
N GLN A 451 22.30 -17.72 7.66
CA GLN A 451 23.24 -18.73 8.16
C GLN A 451 24.70 -18.37 7.84
N GLU A 452 24.98 -17.99 6.59
CA GLU A 452 26.30 -17.57 6.11
C GLU A 452 26.86 -16.37 6.89
N LEU A 453 25.99 -15.45 7.32
CA LEU A 453 26.36 -14.28 8.10
C LEU A 453 26.41 -14.55 9.62
N GLY A 454 26.11 -15.77 10.07
CA GLY A 454 26.05 -16.12 11.49
C GLY A 454 24.93 -15.37 12.24
N LEU A 455 23.84 -15.06 11.54
CA LEU A 455 22.66 -14.41 12.09
C LEU A 455 21.55 -15.44 12.32
N GLU A 456 20.85 -15.31 13.43
CA GLU A 456 19.64 -16.08 13.66
C GLU A 456 18.53 -15.51 12.77
N ARG A 457 18.07 -16.31 11.81
CA ARG A 457 16.83 -16.02 11.09
C ARG A 457 15.71 -16.25 12.09
N PRO A 458 14.94 -15.23 12.49
CA PRO A 458 13.84 -15.47 13.39
C PRO A 458 12.93 -16.53 12.75
N ALA A 459 12.59 -17.59 13.48
CA ALA A 459 11.72 -18.63 12.94
C ALA A 459 10.29 -18.08 12.80
N PRO A 460 9.48 -18.56 11.83
CA PRO A 460 8.04 -18.55 12.05
C PRO A 460 7.79 -19.35 13.34
N PRO A 461 7.04 -18.81 14.31
CA PRO A 461 6.82 -19.49 15.58
C PRO A 461 6.03 -20.78 15.34
N ARG A 462 6.18 -21.74 16.25
CA ARG A 462 5.23 -22.85 16.33
C ARG A 462 3.88 -22.34 16.85
N PRO A 463 2.76 -22.92 16.41
CA PRO A 463 1.45 -22.55 16.91
C PRO A 463 1.40 -22.66 18.45
N PRO A 464 0.80 -21.69 19.17
CA PRO A 464 0.57 -21.85 20.59
C PRO A 464 -0.30 -23.09 20.80
N HIS A 465 0.12 -23.95 21.73
CA HIS A 465 -0.72 -25.01 22.25
C HIS A 465 -2.06 -24.38 22.66
N ARG A 466 -3.16 -24.82 22.04
CA ARG A 466 -4.48 -24.66 22.68
C ARG A 466 -4.36 -25.26 24.08
N PRO A 467 -4.75 -24.55 25.15
CA PRO A 467 -4.92 -25.20 26.44
C PRO A 467 -5.90 -26.35 26.22
N GLU A 468 -5.47 -27.58 26.58
CA GLU A 468 -6.35 -28.74 26.55
C GLU A 468 -7.61 -28.41 27.36
N PRO A 469 -8.81 -28.75 26.87
CA PRO A 469 -9.98 -28.69 27.72
C PRO A 469 -9.69 -29.61 28.90
N THR A 470 -9.64 -29.03 30.10
CA THR A 470 -9.61 -29.78 31.34
C THR A 470 -10.72 -30.82 31.27
N ALA A 471 -10.34 -32.08 31.15
CA ALA A 471 -11.28 -33.18 31.29
C ALA A 471 -11.89 -33.02 32.69
N GLY A 472 -13.15 -32.59 32.73
CA GLY A 472 -13.93 -32.55 33.95
C GLY A 472 -14.06 -33.96 34.48
N GLY A 473 -13.26 -34.27 35.50
CA GLY A 473 -13.57 -35.34 36.44
C GLY A 473 -14.65 -34.84 37.39
N GLY A 474 -15.75 -35.57 37.45
CA GLY A 474 -16.92 -35.31 38.29
C GLY A 474 -18.12 -36.10 37.80
#